data_AF-A0A946VRL4-F1
#
_entry.id   AF-A0A946VRL4-F1
#
_cell.length_a   1.000
_cell.length_b   1.000
_cell.length_c   1.000
_cell.angle_alpha   90.00
_cell.angle_beta   90.00
_cell.angle_gamma   90.00
#
_symmetry.space_group_name_H-M   'P 1'
#
loop_
_entity.id
_entity.type
_entity.pdbx_description
1 polymer ?
#
loop_
_entity_poly.entity_id
_entity_poly.type
_entity_poly.pdbx_seq_one_letter_code
_entity_poly.pdbx_strand_id
1 'polypeptide(L)'
;MPDNDFMAIDIDTTTIRRLRDALITNGRLETSPDERSDKVIEDRLQASMARAAPFVETMYLVMVADGHEQESEKEAILGAVSMLTHGCLNVAELEKILHTSKQEIARQGVEGRLQVIGAQISADRQDREIAFTLAAATALA
;
A
#
# COMPACT_ATOMS: atom_id res chain seq x y z
N MET A 1 -16.06 -6.10 38.15
CA MET A 1 -14.95 -5.78 37.24
C MET A 1 -15.50 -5.91 35.83
N PRO A 2 -15.38 -4.91 34.95
CA PRO A 2 -15.84 -5.07 33.58
C PRO A 2 -14.81 -5.91 32.82
N ASP A 3 -15.31 -6.91 32.11
CA ASP A 3 -14.55 -7.72 31.16
C ASP A 3 -14.01 -6.79 30.06
N ASN A 4 -12.68 -6.72 29.97
CA ASN A 4 -12.00 -6.04 28.89
C ASN A 4 -12.05 -6.99 27.69
N ASP A 5 -13.17 -6.93 26.97
CA ASP A 5 -13.37 -7.60 25.69
C ASP A 5 -12.43 -6.93 24.68
N PHE A 6 -11.16 -7.35 24.69
CA PHE A 6 -10.25 -7.11 23.58
C PHE A 6 -10.92 -7.78 22.39
N MET A 7 -11.57 -6.96 21.57
CA MET A 7 -12.08 -7.31 20.25
C MET A 7 -10.88 -7.81 19.44
N ALA A 8 -10.56 -9.08 19.62
CA ALA A 8 -9.55 -9.78 18.87
C ALA A 8 -10.03 -9.69 17.43
N ILE A 9 -9.31 -8.92 16.61
CA ILE A 9 -9.46 -9.01 15.17
C ILE A 9 -9.10 -10.46 14.87
N ASP A 10 -10.12 -11.30 14.66
CA ASP A 10 -9.95 -12.69 14.26
C ASP A 10 -9.49 -12.66 12.81
N ILE A 11 -8.18 -12.51 12.65
CA ILE A 11 -7.55 -12.43 11.34
C ILE A 11 -7.61 -13.83 10.75
N ASP A 12 -8.59 -14.08 9.89
CA ASP A 12 -8.62 -15.29 9.08
C ASP A 12 -7.42 -15.24 8.10
N THR A 13 -6.34 -15.89 8.53
CA THR A 13 -5.10 -16.02 7.76
C THR A 13 -5.32 -16.65 6.38
N THR A 14 -6.39 -17.43 6.19
CA THR A 14 -6.79 -17.98 4.88
C THR A 14 -7.28 -16.87 3.96
N THR A 15 -8.13 -15.98 4.49
CA THR A 15 -8.64 -14.82 3.75
C THR A 15 -7.51 -13.87 3.37
N ILE A 16 -6.56 -13.60 4.29
CA ILE A 16 -5.39 -12.76 3.96
C ILE A 16 -4.48 -13.42 2.92
N ARG A 17 -4.23 -14.73 3.00
CA ARG A 17 -3.45 -15.44 1.96
C ARG A 17 -4.10 -15.36 0.59
N ARG A 18 -5.42 -15.53 0.52
CA ARG A 18 -6.16 -15.40 -0.76
C ARG A 18 -6.09 -13.97 -1.30
N LEU A 19 -6.16 -12.97 -0.42
CA LEU A 19 -5.97 -11.58 -0.81
C LEU A 19 -4.57 -11.38 -1.37
N ARG A 20 -3.51 -11.77 -0.63
CA ARG A 20 -2.12 -11.72 -1.08
C ARG A 20 -1.94 -12.38 -2.44
N ASP A 21 -2.46 -13.58 -2.64
CA ASP A 21 -2.36 -14.30 -3.91
C ASP A 21 -3.05 -13.52 -5.05
N ALA A 22 -4.19 -12.88 -4.77
CA ALA A 22 -4.86 -12.00 -5.71
C ALA A 22 -4.05 -10.73 -5.99
N LEU A 23 -3.39 -10.15 -4.98
CA LEU A 23 -2.50 -8.99 -5.15
C LEU A 23 -1.31 -9.35 -6.05
N ILE A 24 -0.58 -10.42 -5.74
CA ILE A 24 0.56 -10.89 -6.54
C ILE A 24 0.11 -11.15 -7.99
N THR A 25 -1.04 -11.81 -8.19
CA THR A 25 -1.57 -12.08 -9.53
C THR A 25 -1.88 -10.79 -10.30
N ASN A 26 -2.49 -9.79 -9.65
CA ASN A 26 -2.77 -8.50 -10.29
C ASN A 26 -1.50 -7.68 -10.53
N GLY A 27 -0.50 -7.76 -9.66
CA GLY A 27 0.78 -7.05 -9.82
C GLY A 27 1.63 -7.58 -10.98
N ARG A 28 1.41 -8.82 -11.40
CA ARG A 28 2.07 -9.45 -12.57
C ARG A 28 1.45 -9.05 -13.92
N LEU A 29 0.29 -8.39 -13.92
CA LEU A 29 -0.41 -7.93 -15.13
C LEU A 29 -0.11 -6.44 -15.36
N GLU A 30 0.74 -6.15 -16.35
CA GLU A 30 1.12 -4.82 -16.85
C GLU A 30 1.15 -4.91 -18.39
N THR A 31 0.71 -4.00 -19.25
CA THR A 31 0.18 -2.63 -19.20
C THR A 31 -0.78 -2.48 -20.40
N SER A 32 -1.71 -1.52 -20.38
CA SER A 32 -2.30 -1.02 -21.62
C SER A 32 -2.42 0.50 -21.53
N PRO A 33 -1.79 1.26 -22.44
CA PRO A 33 -1.93 2.70 -22.48
C PRO A 33 -3.31 3.05 -23.06
N ASP A 34 -4.13 3.77 -22.30
CA ASP A 34 -5.34 4.40 -22.83
C ASP A 34 -5.03 5.88 -23.09
N GLU A 35 -4.96 6.24 -24.38
CA GLU A 35 -4.63 7.58 -24.87
C GLU A 35 -5.87 8.49 -24.81
N ARG A 36 -5.99 9.36 -23.80
CA ARG A 36 -6.97 10.47 -23.76
C ARG A 36 -6.38 11.73 -23.11
N SER A 37 -7.08 12.87 -23.20
CA SER A 37 -6.55 14.24 -23.07
C SER A 37 -5.68 14.61 -21.84
N ASP A 38 -4.51 15.19 -22.13
CA ASP A 38 -3.36 15.38 -21.24
C ASP A 38 -3.59 16.07 -19.88
N LYS A 39 -4.36 17.17 -19.82
CA LYS A 39 -4.37 18.01 -18.61
C LYS A 39 -5.29 17.52 -17.50
N VAL A 40 -6.47 16.98 -17.87
CA VAL A 40 -7.42 16.40 -16.91
C VAL A 40 -6.93 15.04 -16.40
N ILE A 41 -6.13 14.33 -17.22
CA ILE A 41 -5.49 13.09 -16.81
C ILE A 41 -4.38 13.34 -15.81
N GLU A 42 -3.52 14.34 -16.01
CA GLU A 42 -2.45 14.67 -15.06
C GLU A 42 -3.00 15.01 -13.67
N ASP A 43 -4.04 15.85 -13.56
CA ASP A 43 -4.63 16.21 -12.27
C ASP A 43 -5.24 14.99 -11.56
N ARG A 44 -5.89 14.10 -12.32
CA ARG A 44 -6.47 12.85 -11.79
C ARG A 44 -5.39 11.85 -11.37
N LEU A 45 -4.30 11.79 -12.13
CA LEU A 45 -3.13 10.97 -11.85
C LEU A 45 -2.49 11.42 -10.53
N GLN A 46 -2.20 12.72 -10.39
CA GLN A 46 -1.62 13.30 -9.17
C GLN A 46 -2.51 13.06 -7.94
N ALA A 47 -3.82 13.23 -8.07
CA ALA A 47 -4.76 12.92 -6.99
C ALA A 47 -4.74 11.44 -6.60
N SER A 48 -4.64 10.54 -7.59
CA SER A 48 -4.58 9.09 -7.35
C SER A 48 -3.26 8.68 -6.69
N MET A 49 -2.13 9.27 -7.11
CA MET A 49 -0.82 9.09 -6.48
C MET A 49 -0.84 9.57 -5.03
N ALA A 50 -1.34 10.78 -4.78
CA ALA A 50 -1.42 11.35 -3.43
C ALA A 50 -2.30 10.50 -2.50
N ARG A 51 -3.38 9.92 -3.03
CA ARG A 51 -4.26 9.04 -2.25
C ARG A 51 -3.63 7.68 -1.95
N ALA A 52 -2.89 7.11 -2.91
CA ALA A 52 -2.26 5.79 -2.77
C ALA A 52 -0.99 5.83 -1.89
N ALA A 53 -0.27 6.95 -1.90
CA ALA A 53 1.02 7.12 -1.22
C ALA A 53 1.07 6.59 0.24
N PRO A 54 0.15 6.97 1.16
CA PRO A 54 0.22 6.48 2.55
C PRO A 54 0.07 4.96 2.67
N PHE A 55 -0.70 4.32 1.78
CA PHE A 55 -0.87 2.86 1.78
C PHE A 55 0.38 2.17 1.24
N VAL A 56 0.96 2.69 0.17
CA VAL A 56 2.23 2.19 -0.40
C VAL A 56 3.34 2.26 0.63
N GLU A 57 3.44 3.39 1.31
CA GLU A 57 4.47 3.59 2.31
C GLU A 57 4.28 2.68 3.53
N THR A 58 3.04 2.44 3.94
CA THR A 58 2.73 1.46 5.01
C THR A 58 3.20 0.05 4.60
N MET A 59 2.87 -0.40 3.39
CA MET A 59 3.30 -1.72 2.91
C MET A 59 4.82 -1.79 2.73
N TYR A 60 5.46 -0.71 2.25
CA TYR A 60 6.92 -0.64 2.13
C TYR A 60 7.61 -0.75 3.49
N LEU A 61 7.10 -0.05 4.51
CA LEU A 61 7.62 -0.13 5.88
C LEU A 61 7.54 -1.56 6.45
N VAL A 62 6.48 -2.28 6.11
CA VAL A 62 6.27 -3.67 6.54
C VAL A 62 7.23 -4.61 5.82
N MET A 63 7.39 -4.45 4.51
CA MET A 63 8.35 -5.20 3.69
C MET A 63 9.78 -5.04 4.21
N VAL A 64 10.20 -3.81 4.53
CA VAL A 64 11.57 -3.57 5.02
C VAL A 64 11.76 -3.82 6.52
N ALA A 65 10.71 -4.22 7.25
CA ALA A 65 10.75 -4.35 8.71
C ALA A 65 11.74 -5.42 9.19
N ASP A 66 11.95 -6.47 8.39
CA ASP A 66 12.92 -7.54 8.66
C ASP A 66 14.29 -7.31 7.99
N GLY A 67 14.45 -6.18 7.29
CA GLY A 67 15.66 -5.79 6.57
C GLY A 67 15.85 -6.42 5.20
N HIS A 68 14.87 -7.17 4.66
CA HIS A 68 14.97 -7.86 3.37
C HIS A 68 13.85 -7.41 2.43
N GLU A 69 14.20 -6.92 1.25
CA GLU A 69 13.21 -6.63 0.20
C GLU A 69 13.02 -7.91 -0.64
N GLN A 70 11.87 -8.59 -0.56
CA GLN A 70 11.57 -9.74 -1.42
C GLN A 70 10.77 -9.33 -2.66
N GLU A 71 11.05 -9.96 -3.80
CA GLU A 71 10.37 -9.65 -5.05
C GLU A 71 8.86 -9.95 -4.98
N SER A 72 8.45 -11.00 -4.25
CA SER A 72 7.03 -11.32 -4.05
C SER A 72 6.26 -10.26 -3.26
N GLU A 73 6.91 -9.63 -2.27
CA GLU A 73 6.35 -8.52 -1.51
C GLU A 73 6.21 -7.27 -2.39
N LYS A 74 7.20 -7.02 -3.26
CA LYS A 74 7.15 -5.95 -4.27
C LYS A 74 6.00 -6.18 -5.25
N GLU A 75 5.81 -7.40 -5.76
CA GLU A 75 4.68 -7.79 -6.61
C GLU A 75 3.33 -7.60 -5.90
N ALA A 76 3.26 -7.91 -4.59
CA ALA A 76 2.05 -7.70 -3.79
C ALA A 76 1.71 -6.19 -3.64
N ILE A 77 2.72 -5.35 -3.42
CA ILE A 77 2.55 -3.89 -3.38
C ILE A 77 2.05 -3.37 -4.74
N LEU A 78 2.62 -3.85 -5.85
CA LEU A 78 2.20 -3.49 -7.21
C LEU A 78 0.72 -3.81 -7.45
N GLY A 79 0.30 -5.03 -7.11
CA GLY A 79 -1.10 -5.42 -7.22
C GLY A 79 -2.05 -4.62 -6.34
N ALA A 80 -1.65 -4.33 -5.10
CA ALA A 80 -2.44 -3.53 -4.17
C ALA A 80 -2.70 -2.12 -4.72
N VAL A 81 -1.69 -1.50 -5.29
CA VAL A 81 -1.80 -0.15 -5.85
C VAL A 81 -2.65 -0.13 -7.11
N SER A 82 -2.46 -1.11 -7.99
CA SER A 82 -3.31 -1.27 -9.17
C SER A 82 -4.78 -1.39 -8.75
N MET A 83 -5.09 -2.17 -7.72
CA MET A 83 -6.46 -2.28 -7.19
C MET A 83 -6.97 -0.98 -6.56
N LEU A 84 -6.19 -0.32 -5.69
CA LEU A 84 -6.59 0.94 -5.03
C LEU A 84 -6.86 2.06 -6.02
N THR A 85 -6.05 2.12 -7.08
CA THR A 85 -6.12 3.17 -8.10
C THR A 85 -6.93 2.77 -9.32
N HIS A 86 -7.55 1.59 -9.31
CA HIS A 86 -8.30 1.03 -10.44
C HIS A 86 -7.48 1.02 -11.74
N GLY A 87 -6.19 0.69 -11.65
CA GLY A 87 -5.24 0.67 -12.77
C GLY A 87 -4.85 2.04 -13.30
N CYS A 88 -5.15 3.13 -12.57
CA CYS A 88 -4.76 4.48 -13.01
C CYS A 88 -3.25 4.73 -12.89
N LEU A 89 -2.53 3.98 -12.03
CA LEU A 89 -1.08 4.08 -11.90
C LEU A 89 -0.39 2.95 -12.65
N ASN A 90 0.64 3.28 -13.42
CA ASN A 90 1.56 2.31 -14.03
C ASN A 90 2.74 1.97 -13.09
N VAL A 91 3.50 0.91 -13.40
CA VAL A 91 4.72 0.54 -12.64
C VAL A 91 5.65 1.72 -12.42
N ALA A 92 5.89 2.56 -13.42
CA ALA A 92 6.85 3.66 -13.31
C ALA A 92 6.41 4.72 -12.28
N GLU A 93 5.12 4.99 -12.15
CA GLU A 93 4.57 5.88 -11.13
C GLU A 93 4.64 5.26 -9.73
N LEU A 94 4.38 3.96 -9.63
CA LEU A 94 4.52 3.28 -8.34
C LEU A 94 5.98 3.23 -7.88
N GLU A 95 6.93 2.96 -8.78
CA GLU A 95 8.35 3.00 -8.45
C GLU A 95 8.79 4.38 -7.96
N LYS A 96 8.20 5.46 -8.50
CA LYS A 96 8.43 6.82 -7.95
C LYS A 96 7.91 6.97 -6.53
N ILE A 97 6.74 6.43 -6.20
CA ILE A 97 6.17 6.48 -4.84
C ILE A 97 7.06 5.66 -3.88
N LEU A 98 7.50 4.47 -4.27
CA LEU A 98 8.39 3.63 -3.48
C LEU A 98 9.75 4.30 -3.26
N HIS A 99 10.32 4.89 -4.31
CA HIS A 99 11.58 5.63 -4.21
C HIS A 99 11.46 6.82 -3.25
N THR A 100 10.36 7.57 -3.36
CA THR A 100 10.07 8.69 -2.46
C THR A 100 9.92 8.22 -1.01
N SER A 101 9.21 7.11 -0.79
CA SER A 101 9.04 6.49 0.53
C SER A 101 10.39 6.14 1.16
N LYS A 102 11.29 5.51 0.37
CA LYS A 102 12.65 5.17 0.78
C LYS A 102 13.47 6.41 1.16
N GLN A 103 13.38 7.48 0.38
CA GLN A 103 14.05 8.75 0.68
C GLN A 103 13.53 9.39 1.97
N GLU A 104 12.21 9.38 2.18
CA GLU A 104 11.57 9.96 3.36
C GLU A 104 11.91 9.17 4.63
N ILE A 105 11.98 7.84 4.56
CA ILE A 105 12.46 6.99 5.67
C ILE A 105 13.93 7.28 5.97
N ALA A 106 14.78 7.39 4.94
CA ALA A 106 16.20 7.73 5.13
C ALA A 106 16.39 9.12 5.76
N ARG A 107 15.46 10.06 5.50
CA ARG A 107 15.51 11.44 6.00
C ARG A 107 14.94 11.60 7.42
N GLN A 108 13.81 10.96 7.71
CA GLN A 108 13.05 11.17 8.96
C GLN A 108 13.17 10.01 9.95
N GLY A 109 13.75 8.89 9.53
CA GLY A 109 13.71 7.63 10.27
C GLY A 109 12.34 6.96 10.21
N VAL A 110 12.32 5.66 10.54
CA VAL A 110 11.11 4.83 10.53
C VAL A 110 10.04 5.39 11.48
N GLU A 111 10.41 5.75 12.70
CA GLU A 111 9.47 6.27 13.71
C GLU A 111 8.81 7.58 13.27
N GLY A 112 9.60 8.50 12.70
CA GLY A 112 9.08 9.78 12.19
C GLY A 112 8.08 9.58 11.06
N ARG A 113 8.36 8.64 10.15
CA ARG A 113 7.44 8.29 9.06
C ARG A 113 6.16 7.62 9.56
N LEU A 114 6.26 6.67 10.49
CA LEU A 114 5.09 6.03 11.09
C LEU A 114 4.15 7.06 11.74
N GLN A 115 4.69 8.10 12.38
CA GLN A 115 3.86 9.15 12.97
C GLN A 115 3.11 9.97 11.91
N VAL A 116 3.78 10.33 10.81
CA VAL A 116 3.15 11.07 9.70
C VAL A 116 2.07 10.23 9.03
N ILE A 117 2.37 8.99 8.67
CA ILE A 117 1.44 8.08 8.00
C ILE A 117 0.27 7.75 8.93
N GLY A 118 0.55 7.48 10.21
CA GLY A 118 -0.47 7.24 11.22
C GLY A 118 -1.45 8.40 11.34
N ALA A 119 -0.98 9.65 11.32
CA ALA A 119 -1.86 10.82 11.32
C ALA A 119 -2.72 10.93 10.05
N GLN A 120 -2.19 10.55 8.88
CA GLN A 120 -2.92 10.57 7.62
C GLN A 120 -4.01 9.48 7.55
N ILE A 121 -3.67 8.26 7.94
CA ILE A 121 -4.55 7.08 7.83
C ILE A 121 -5.58 7.05 8.97
N SER A 122 -5.23 7.51 10.17
CA SER A 122 -6.12 7.43 11.33
C SER A 122 -7.36 8.31 11.24
N ALA A 123 -7.39 9.27 10.31
CA ALA A 123 -8.53 10.16 10.09
C ALA A 123 -9.82 9.41 9.69
N ASP A 124 -9.69 8.27 8.99
CA ASP A 124 -10.83 7.50 8.49
C ASP A 124 -10.74 6.03 8.93
N ARG A 125 -11.87 5.45 9.35
CA ARG A 125 -11.93 4.04 9.76
C ARG A 125 -11.63 3.09 8.60
N GLN A 126 -12.21 3.35 7.44
CA GLN A 126 -12.03 2.54 6.25
C GLN A 126 -10.56 2.57 5.82
N ASP A 127 -9.88 3.71 5.93
CA ASP A 127 -8.46 3.81 5.60
C ASP A 127 -7.59 3.00 6.55
N ARG A 128 -7.89 3.00 7.86
CA ARG A 128 -7.19 2.14 8.82
C ARG A 128 -7.34 0.66 8.48
N GLU A 129 -8.56 0.23 8.16
CA GLU A 129 -8.85 -1.16 7.79
C GLU A 129 -8.13 -1.55 6.50
N ILE A 130 -8.20 -0.72 5.46
CA ILE A 130 -7.48 -0.93 4.20
C ILE A 130 -5.97 -1.02 4.43
N ALA A 131 -5.39 -0.04 5.14
CA ALA A 131 -3.95 -0.02 5.39
C ALA A 131 -3.47 -1.25 6.14
N PHE A 132 -4.21 -1.68 7.17
CA PHE A 132 -3.90 -2.87 7.94
C PHE A 132 -3.99 -4.14 7.10
N THR A 133 -5.08 -4.31 6.34
CA THR A 133 -5.28 -5.47 5.48
C THR A 133 -4.22 -5.59 4.40
N LEU A 134 -3.85 -4.47 3.76
CA LEU A 134 -2.81 -4.44 2.74
C LEU A 134 -1.43 -4.73 3.34
N ALA A 135 -1.08 -4.10 4.46
CA ALA A 135 0.15 -4.38 5.19
C ALA A 135 0.28 -5.87 5.56
N ALA A 136 -0.79 -6.46 6.10
CA ALA A 136 -0.80 -7.87 6.47
C ALA A 136 -0.68 -8.81 5.26
N ALA A 137 -1.28 -8.44 4.12
CA ALA A 137 -1.14 -9.20 2.88
C ALA A 137 0.29 -9.14 2.33
N THR A 138 0.95 -7.96 2.37
CA THR A 138 2.35 -7.80 1.98
C THR A 138 3.27 -8.60 2.89
N ALA A 139 3.11 -8.54 4.22
CA ALA A 139 3.94 -9.28 5.17
C ALA A 139 3.89 -10.82 5.03
N LEU A 140 2.86 -11.33 4.34
CA LEU A 140 2.68 -12.76 4.11
C LEU A 140 3.15 -13.21 2.72
N ALA A 141 3.58 -12.30 1.83
CA ALA A 141 4.10 -12.57 0.48
C ALA A 141 5.48 -13.23 0.48
#